data_AF-A0A924DCU9-F1
#
_entry.id   AF-A0A924DCU9-F1
#
_cell.length_a   1.000
_cell.length_b   1.000
_cell.length_c   1.000
_cell.angle_alpha   90.00
_cell.angle_beta   90.00
_cell.angle_gamma   90.00
#
_symmetry.space_group_name_H-M   'P 1'
#
loop_
_entity.id
_entity.type
_entity.pdbx_description
1 polymer ?
#
loop_
_entity_poly.entity_id
_entity_poly.type
_entity_poly.pdbx_seq_one_letter_code
_entity_poly.pdbx_strand_id
1 'polypeptide(L)' 'MITLSKLRRKPRHFRAFTGLTPFEFDALLVELTPVYEAALTQRSQTPDRLRDAGADTAYPEVAGA' A
#
# COMPACT_ATOMS: atom_id res chain seq x y z
N MET A 1 -9.55 -10.63 9.62
CA MET A 1 -8.91 -9.50 8.91
C MET A 1 -9.52 -8.18 9.36
N ILE A 2 -8.69 -7.25 9.84
CA ILE A 2 -9.12 -5.88 10.14
C ILE A 2 -9.20 -5.09 8.83
N THR A 3 -10.27 -4.32 8.63
CA THR A 3 -10.44 -3.48 7.44
C THR A 3 -10.48 -2.00 7.82
N LEU A 4 -10.08 -1.12 6.90
CA LEU A 4 -10.12 0.33 7.12
C LEU A 4 -11.51 0.80 7.55
N SER A 5 -12.57 0.31 6.89
CA SER A 5 -13.96 0.65 7.22
C SER A 5 -14.36 0.23 8.64
N LYS A 6 -13.86 -0.92 9.13
CA LYS A 6 -14.08 -1.37 10.52
C LYS A 6 -13.27 -0.53 11.51
N LEU A 7 -12.06 -0.12 11.13
CA LEU A 7 -11.18 0.70 11.97
C LEU A 7 -11.71 2.14 12.12
N ARG A 8 -12.25 2.74 11.04
CA ARG A 8 -12.84 4.09 11.06
C ARG A 8 -13.98 4.24 12.09
N ARG A 9 -14.75 3.17 12.32
CA ARG A 9 -15.83 3.13 13.34
C ARG A 9 -15.32 3.14 14.78
N LYS A 10 -14.01 3.01 14.98
CA LYS A 10 -13.37 2.95 16.30
C LYS A 10 -12.23 3.99 16.40
N PRO A 11 -12.55 5.28 16.57
CA PRO A 11 -11.57 6.38 16.47
C PRO A 11 -10.35 6.23 17.39
N ARG A 12 -10.55 5.72 18.61
CA ARG A 12 -9.46 5.46 19.56
C ARG A 12 -8.47 4.41 19.04
N HIS A 13 -8.98 3.32 18.46
CA HIS A 13 -8.14 2.27 17.87
C HIS A 13 -7.52 2.72 16.54
N PHE A 14 -8.26 3.52 15.77
CA PHE A 14 -7.75 4.13 14.54
C PHE A 14 -6.51 4.97 14.86
N ARG A 15 -6.60 5.91 15.80
CA ARG A 15 -5.48 6.75 16.23
C ARG A 15 -4.33 5.96 16.84
N ALA A 16 -4.62 4.93 17.63
CA ALA A 16 -3.56 4.06 18.15
C ALA A 16 -2.78 3.33 17.05
N PHE A 17 -3.44 3.01 15.93
CA PHE A 17 -2.82 2.28 14.83
C PHE A 17 -2.13 3.18 13.81
N THR A 18 -2.72 4.33 13.47
CA THR A 18 -2.24 5.22 12.40
C THR A 18 -1.55 6.48 12.92
N GLY A 19 -1.65 6.77 14.22
CA GLY A 19 -1.25 8.05 14.80
C GLY A 19 -2.21 9.21 14.53
N LEU A 20 -3.21 9.02 13.66
CA LEU A 20 -4.09 10.05 13.13
C LEU A 20 -5.55 9.81 13.54
N THR A 21 -6.37 10.84 13.55
CA THR A 21 -7.82 10.69 13.55
C THR A 21 -8.31 10.25 12.16
N PRO A 22 -9.52 9.65 12.06
CA PRO A 22 -10.11 9.36 10.76
C PRO A 22 -10.20 10.58 9.84
N PHE A 23 -10.50 11.77 10.40
CA PHE A 23 -10.60 13.01 9.64
C PHE A 23 -9.24 13.47 9.08
N GLU A 24 -8.19 13.48 9.90
CA GLU A 24 -6.83 13.83 9.45
C GLU A 24 -6.32 12.85 8.39
N PHE A 25 -6.62 11.57 8.55
CA PHE A 25 -6.28 10.55 7.56
C PHE A 25 -7.00 10.80 6.23
N ASP A 26 -8.30 11.13 6.26
CA ASP A 26 -9.07 11.40 5.05
C ASP A 26 -8.57 12.68 4.35
N ALA A 27 -8.20 13.72 5.11
CA ALA A 27 -7.59 14.93 4.56
C ALA A 27 -6.26 14.62 3.87
N LEU A 28 -5.39 13.82 4.50
CA LEU A 28 -4.13 13.38 3.91
C LEU A 28 -4.33 12.55 2.65
N LEU A 29 -5.34 11.69 2.61
CA LEU A 29 -5.66 10.94 1.40
C LEU A 29 -6.03 11.90 0.26
N VAL A 30 -6.89 12.89 0.50
CA VAL A 30 -7.27 13.86 -0.53
C VAL A 30 -6.05 14.63 -1.05
N GLU A 31 -5.12 15.00 -0.17
CA GLU A 31 -3.89 15.71 -0.53
C GLU A 31 -2.92 14.84 -1.34
N LEU A 32 -2.71 13.59 -0.93
CA LEU A 32 -1.66 12.72 -1.50
C LEU A 32 -2.12 11.88 -2.70
N THR A 33 -3.42 11.63 -2.85
CA THR A 33 -3.98 10.87 -3.98
C THR A 33 -3.49 11.38 -5.35
N PRO A 34 -3.57 12.69 -5.68
CA PRO A 34 -3.13 13.16 -6.99
C PRO A 34 -1.63 12.94 -7.24
N VAL A 35 -0.80 13.10 -6.19
CA VAL A 35 0.66 12.86 -6.28
C VAL A 35 0.94 11.38 -6.56
N TYR A 36 0.23 10.50 -5.85
CA TYR A 36 0.35 9.06 -6.04
C TYR A 36 -0.12 8.61 -7.44
N GLU A 37 -1.25 9.12 -7.92
CA GLU A 37 -1.79 8.81 -9.25
C GLU A 37 -0.87 9.30 -10.38
N ALA A 38 -0.27 10.48 -10.23
CA ALA A 38 0.73 10.98 -11.16
C ALA A 38 1.97 10.07 -11.19
N ALA A 39 2.46 9.65 -10.02
CA ALA A 39 3.59 8.74 -9.92
C ALA A 39 3.27 7.34 -10.48
N LEU A 40 2.05 6.83 -10.28
CA LEU A 40 1.59 5.58 -10.89
C LEU A 40 1.53 5.69 -12.41
N THR A 41 1.02 6.79 -12.93
CA THR A 41 0.96 7.05 -14.38
C THR A 41 2.36 7.11 -14.97
N GLN A 42 3.31 7.76 -14.30
CA GLN A 42 4.70 7.79 -14.73
C GLN A 42 5.35 6.39 -14.71
N ARG A 43 5.02 5.56 -13.71
CA ARG A 43 5.48 4.16 -13.64
C ARG A 43 4.91 3.31 -14.78
N SER A 44 3.62 3.43 -15.09
CA SER A 44 3.00 2.67 -16.17
C SER A 44 3.46 3.10 -17.57
N GLN A 45 3.89 4.37 -17.72
CA GLN A 45 4.51 4.89 -18.94
C GLN A 45 5.99 4.54 -19.05
N THR A 46 6.62 4.09 -17.96
CA THR A 46 7.96 3.52 -18.04
C THR A 46 7.81 2.17 -18.72
N PRO A 47 8.38 1.94 -19.93
CA PRO A 47 8.37 0.61 -20.50
C PRO A 47 8.96 -0.32 -19.44
N ASP A 48 8.23 -1.40 -19.13
CA ASP A 48 8.73 -2.44 -18.24
C ASP A 48 10.16 -2.70 -18.67
N ARG A 49 11.12 -2.32 -17.83
CA ARG A 49 12.48 -2.82 -18.00
C ARG A 49 12.28 -4.31 -17.89
N LEU A 50 12.31 -4.99 -19.04
CA LEU A 50 12.39 -6.43 -19.12
C LEU A 50 13.46 -6.80 -18.10
N ARG A 51 13.04 -7.28 -16.93
CA ARG A 51 13.98 -7.87 -16.00
C ARG A 51 14.52 -9.05 -16.78
N ASP A 52 15.82 -9.05 -17.03
CA ASP A 52 16.47 -10.21 -17.62
C ASP A 52 15.98 -11.46 -16.88
N ALA A 53 15.50 -12.42 -17.66
CA ALA A 53 15.01 -13.70 -17.17
C ALA A 53 16.17 -14.43 -16.45
N GLY A 54 16.32 -14.15 -15.16
CA GLY A 54 17.47 -14.60 -14.38
C GLY A 54 17.49 -14.10 -12.93
N ALA A 55 16.71 -13.08 -12.57
CA ALA A 55 16.56 -12.65 -11.18
C ALA A 55 15.50 -13.47 -10.40
N ASP A 56 15.15 -14.66 -10.87
CA ASP A 56 14.35 -15.64 -10.12
C ASP A 56 15.30 -16.65 -9.47
N THR A 57 16.00 -16.21 -8.43
CA THR A 57 16.73 -17.13 -7.55
C THR A 57 15.87 -17.39 -6.32
N ALA A 58 15.07 -18.45 -6.43
CA ALA A 58 14.69 -19.39 -5.39
C ALA A 58 14.35 -18.83 -4.00
N TYR A 59 13.05 -18.70 -3.70
CA TYR A 59 12.59 -19.14 -2.39
C TYR A 59 12.49 -20.67 -2.43
N PRO A 60 13.30 -21.43 -1.67
CA PRO A 60 13.05 -22.86 -1.55
C PRO A 60 11.68 -23.04 -0.88
N GLU A 61 10.82 -23.79 -1.55
CA GLU A 61 9.63 -24.39 -0.97
C GLU A 61 10.01 -25.00 0.38
N VAL A 62 9.36 -24.53 1.45
CA VAL A 62 9.33 -25.28 2.70
C VAL A 62 8.45 -26.51 2.48
N ALA A 63 9.08 -27.59 2.06
CA ALA A 63 8.54 -28.93 2.14
C ALA A 63 8.36 -29.32 3.62
N GLY A 64 7.14 -29.73 3.97
CA GLY A 64 6.79 -30.42 5.22
C GLY A 64 5.40 -31.02 5.01
N ALA A 65 5.34 -32.25 4.48
CA ALA A 65 5.33 -33.52 5.22
C ALA A 65 3.90 -33.92 5.60
#